data_AF-A0A2M7Q6I2-F1
#
_entry.id   AF-A0A2M7Q6I2-F1
#
_cell.length_a   1.000
_cell.length_b   1.000
_cell.length_c   1.000
_cell.angle_alpha   90.00
_cell.angle_beta   90.00
_cell.angle_gamma   90.00
#
_symmetry.space_group_name_H-M   'P 1'
#
loop_
_entity.id
_entity.type
_entity.pdbx_description
1 polymer ?
#
loop_
_entity_poly.entity_id
_entity_poly.type
_entity_poly.pdbx_seq_one_letter_code
_entity_poly.pdbx_strand_id
1 'polypeptide(L)'
;MDIPGSVLSYHGCAATDIVLTGGAQACNVFWQVGTSATLGTNTLFKGTIMADQSITDNGGSIVQGRLLASIGSVTLNNTTVVTPSCVLRPSIPRSTAPAAVTPVPPLINVTKIPTPLTLPMGGGNVTYDYAVTNAGIISMFNVTIIDNKCSNVSFVSGDTNNNQQLEVNEVWNYRCSKIVTKTETNTVTVRGVSTDNTFDAYDVASATVVIGLPLPPPLIHIAKKPNIFVLPAGGGEVTYSYSVTNPGTAPLNNVSIVDDKCTGLPGRVVGHQGDLNKNNLLESNETWQFTCQTKITKTTTNIATAQGHANGLTAIDFAQATVAVTSPGLPNTGYGPESNTLLNILVPTGILALLLAFYVARRKSTV
;
A
#
# COMPACT_ATOMS: atom_id res chain seq x y z
N MET A 1 -38.98 6.42 1.94
CA MET A 1 -40.08 6.91 1.09
C MET A 1 -40.26 8.36 1.47
N ASP A 2 -39.66 9.25 0.69
CA ASP A 2 -39.72 10.69 0.92
C ASP A 2 -41.05 11.19 0.37
N ILE A 3 -41.87 11.84 1.20
CA ILE A 3 -43.10 12.51 0.75
C ILE A 3 -42.91 14.00 0.99
N PRO A 4 -42.58 14.79 -0.06
CA PRO A 4 -42.43 16.24 0.06
C PRO A 4 -43.80 16.86 0.40
N GLY A 5 -43.86 17.64 1.47
CA GLY A 5 -45.09 18.32 1.93
C GLY A 5 -45.83 17.62 3.08
N SER A 6 -45.22 16.65 3.77
CA SER A 6 -45.86 15.94 4.87
C SER A 6 -45.83 16.75 6.18
N VAL A 7 -46.95 17.39 6.50
CA VAL A 7 -47.28 17.72 7.89
C VAL A 7 -47.58 16.38 8.59
N LEU A 8 -46.92 16.10 9.70
CA LEU A 8 -47.35 15.00 10.58
C LEU A 8 -48.46 15.55 11.47
N SER A 9 -49.64 15.71 10.87
CA SER A 9 -50.84 16.22 11.51
C SER A 9 -51.78 15.05 11.79
N TYR A 10 -51.87 14.61 13.04
CA TYR A 10 -52.90 13.68 13.48
C TYR A 10 -54.22 14.43 13.77
N HIS A 11 -54.78 15.10 12.75
CA HIS A 11 -56.07 15.78 12.88
C HIS A 11 -57.20 14.77 12.67
N GLY A 12 -57.84 14.31 13.75
CA GLY A 12 -59.18 13.73 13.67
C GLY A 12 -59.48 12.45 14.44
N CYS A 13 -58.53 11.83 15.15
CA CYS A 13 -58.82 10.67 15.98
C CYS A 13 -58.13 10.83 17.35
N ALA A 14 -58.91 11.04 18.40
CA ALA A 14 -58.40 10.86 19.76
C ALA A 14 -58.01 9.38 19.95
N ALA A 15 -57.01 9.10 20.79
CA ALA A 15 -56.57 7.74 21.14
C ALA A 15 -56.00 6.91 19.98
N THR A 16 -54.88 7.34 19.40
CA THR A 16 -54.16 6.55 18.39
C THR A 16 -52.85 5.99 18.90
N ASP A 17 -52.67 4.69 18.65
CA ASP A 17 -51.60 3.89 19.22
C ASP A 17 -50.65 3.40 18.13
N ILE A 18 -49.38 3.76 18.25
CA ILE A 18 -48.31 3.15 17.44
C ILE A 18 -47.90 1.85 18.10
N VAL A 19 -48.17 0.71 17.45
CA VAL A 19 -47.78 -0.63 17.93
C VAL A 19 -46.51 -1.09 17.22
N LEU A 20 -45.49 -1.44 17.99
CA LEU A 20 -44.26 -2.07 17.48
C LEU A 20 -44.34 -3.59 17.67
N THR A 21 -44.14 -4.35 16.61
CA THR A 21 -44.13 -5.83 16.63
C THR A 21 -42.78 -6.35 16.11
N GLY A 22 -42.53 -7.66 16.21
CA GLY A 22 -41.33 -8.30 15.64
C GLY A 22 -40.00 -7.91 16.28
N GLY A 23 -40.01 -7.39 17.52
CA GLY A 23 -38.80 -6.92 18.21
C GLY A 23 -38.30 -5.55 17.76
N ALA A 24 -39.13 -4.77 17.06
CA ALA A 24 -38.89 -3.37 16.80
C ALA A 24 -38.88 -2.57 18.11
N GLN A 25 -37.91 -1.66 18.24
CA GLN A 25 -37.69 -0.87 19.45
C GLN A 25 -37.87 0.61 19.13
N ALA A 26 -38.59 1.35 19.97
CA ALA A 26 -38.92 2.75 19.72
C ALA A 26 -37.68 3.65 19.57
N CYS A 27 -36.55 3.28 20.18
CA CYS A 27 -35.29 3.99 20.00
C CYS A 27 -34.70 3.92 18.57
N ASN A 28 -35.15 2.95 17.75
CA ASN A 28 -34.73 2.75 16.36
C ASN A 28 -35.81 3.22 15.36
N VAL A 29 -36.82 3.94 15.83
CA VAL A 29 -37.88 4.49 14.98
C VAL A 29 -37.70 6.00 14.90
N PHE A 30 -37.56 6.52 13.68
CA PHE A 30 -37.31 7.93 13.41
C PHE A 30 -38.38 8.48 12.49
N TRP A 31 -38.96 9.60 12.89
CA TRP A 31 -39.99 10.31 12.15
C TRP A 31 -39.43 11.67 11.76
N GLN A 32 -38.99 11.80 10.51
CA GLN A 32 -38.58 13.08 9.97
C GLN A 32 -39.81 13.84 9.47
N VAL A 33 -40.03 15.04 9.98
CA VAL A 33 -41.16 15.90 9.64
C VAL A 33 -40.61 17.20 9.10
N GLY A 34 -40.77 17.46 7.80
CA GLY A 34 -40.21 18.65 7.13
C GLY A 34 -40.91 19.97 7.46
N THR A 35 -41.86 19.95 8.39
CA THR A 35 -42.64 21.09 8.88
C THR A 35 -42.89 20.91 10.39
N SER A 36 -43.97 21.45 10.95
CA SER A 36 -44.36 21.17 12.33
C SER A 36 -45.05 19.80 12.48
N ALA A 37 -44.88 19.17 13.64
CA ALA A 37 -45.60 17.97 14.03
C ALA A 37 -46.70 18.29 15.06
N THR A 38 -47.85 17.63 14.97
CA THR A 38 -48.93 17.74 15.97
C THR A 38 -49.41 16.38 16.40
N LEU A 39 -49.32 16.10 17.71
CA LEU A 39 -49.91 14.94 18.35
C LEU A 39 -51.34 15.27 18.78
N GLY A 40 -52.27 14.33 18.53
CA GLY A 40 -53.65 14.42 18.98
C GLY A 40 -53.76 14.24 20.49
N THR A 41 -54.98 14.31 21.03
CA THR A 41 -55.20 14.03 22.46
C THR A 41 -55.11 12.53 22.76
N ASN A 42 -54.50 12.17 23.89
CA ASN A 42 -54.35 10.80 24.38
C ASN A 42 -53.63 9.86 23.39
N THR A 43 -52.64 10.36 22.63
CA THR A 43 -51.87 9.55 21.67
C THR A 43 -50.79 8.73 22.39
N LEU A 44 -50.69 7.43 22.08
CA LEU A 44 -49.52 6.62 22.44
C LEU A 44 -48.52 6.60 21.28
N PHE A 45 -47.51 7.46 21.37
CA PHE A 45 -46.48 7.60 20.34
C PHE A 45 -45.24 6.76 20.66
N LYS A 46 -44.63 6.16 19.63
CA LYS A 46 -43.34 5.43 19.74
C LYS A 46 -42.37 5.93 18.66
N GLY A 47 -41.19 6.38 19.07
CA GLY A 47 -40.14 6.85 18.15
C GLY A 47 -39.58 8.22 18.47
N THR A 48 -38.58 8.65 17.70
CA THR A 48 -38.01 9.99 17.77
C THR A 48 -38.61 10.86 16.68
N ILE A 49 -39.37 11.91 17.06
CA ILE A 49 -39.83 12.94 16.13
C ILE A 49 -38.71 13.95 15.93
N MET A 50 -38.39 14.22 14.66
CA MET A 50 -37.46 15.26 14.22
C MET A 50 -38.25 16.20 13.31
N ALA A 51 -38.83 17.24 13.91
CA ALA A 51 -39.59 18.26 13.21
C ALA A 51 -38.68 19.43 12.84
N ASP A 52 -38.79 19.91 11.60
CA ASP A 52 -38.06 21.08 11.15
C ASP A 52 -38.50 22.32 11.96
N GLN A 53 -39.81 22.56 12.07
CA GLN A 53 -40.35 23.72 12.77
C GLN A 53 -40.69 23.42 14.23
N SER A 54 -41.97 23.25 14.59
CA SER A 54 -42.42 23.05 15.97
C SER A 54 -43.03 21.67 16.21
N ILE A 55 -43.19 21.28 17.48
CA ILE A 55 -43.94 20.11 17.90
C ILE A 55 -45.01 20.55 18.90
N THR A 56 -46.27 20.17 18.69
CA THR A 56 -47.37 20.44 19.62
C THR A 56 -48.08 19.15 20.02
N ASP A 57 -48.23 18.89 21.31
CA ASP A 57 -49.13 17.87 21.84
C ASP A 57 -50.44 18.50 22.36
N ASN A 58 -51.58 18.00 21.88
CA ASN A 58 -52.88 18.58 22.20
C ASN A 58 -53.43 18.16 23.57
N GLY A 59 -52.90 17.13 24.23
CA GLY A 59 -53.32 16.77 25.59
C GLY A 59 -53.25 15.29 25.93
N GLY A 60 -52.54 14.89 26.99
CA GLY A 60 -52.65 13.54 27.58
C GLY A 60 -51.90 12.43 26.85
N SER A 61 -50.99 12.77 25.93
CA SER A 61 -50.25 11.77 25.16
C SER A 61 -49.12 11.11 25.97
N ILE A 62 -48.79 9.87 25.63
CA ILE A 62 -47.62 9.14 26.13
C ILE A 62 -46.66 8.93 24.98
N VAL A 63 -45.46 9.49 25.07
CA VAL A 63 -44.41 9.41 24.05
C VAL A 63 -43.27 8.53 24.54
N GLN A 64 -43.18 7.30 24.03
CA GLN A 64 -42.02 6.44 24.22
C GLN A 64 -40.97 6.76 23.15
N GLY A 65 -40.17 7.78 23.39
CA GLY A 65 -39.49 8.46 22.30
C GLY A 65 -38.70 9.71 22.67
N ARG A 66 -38.49 10.54 21.64
CA ARG A 66 -37.91 11.88 21.75
C ARG A 66 -38.70 12.84 20.87
N LEU A 67 -38.81 14.09 21.29
CA LEU A 67 -39.45 15.17 20.54
C LEU A 67 -38.38 16.23 20.27
N LEU A 68 -37.91 16.35 19.03
CA LEU A 68 -36.83 17.23 18.63
C LEU A 68 -37.35 18.21 17.57
N ALA A 69 -37.51 19.47 17.94
CA ALA A 69 -37.83 20.57 17.04
C ALA A 69 -36.53 21.30 16.66
N SER A 70 -36.27 21.53 15.36
CA SER A 70 -35.01 22.12 14.90
C SER A 70 -34.98 23.64 15.12
N ILE A 71 -36.04 24.35 14.73
CA ILE A 71 -36.09 25.82 14.84
C ILE A 71 -37.28 26.38 15.64
N GLY A 72 -38.23 25.53 16.03
CA GLY A 72 -39.44 25.93 16.77
C GLY A 72 -39.52 25.35 18.19
N SER A 73 -40.63 25.62 18.88
CA SER A 73 -40.87 25.12 20.23
C SER A 73 -41.40 23.68 20.24
N VAL A 74 -41.19 22.99 21.36
CA VAL A 74 -41.90 21.76 21.73
C VAL A 74 -42.92 22.11 22.82
N THR A 75 -44.20 22.09 22.49
CA THR A 75 -45.30 22.41 23.40
C THR A 75 -45.96 21.12 23.89
N LEU A 76 -45.97 20.91 25.20
CA LEU A 76 -46.52 19.72 25.86
C LEU A 76 -47.75 20.10 26.70
N ASN A 77 -48.82 19.31 26.58
CA ASN A 77 -50.03 19.48 27.38
C ASN A 77 -50.37 18.15 28.07
N ASN A 78 -50.12 18.05 29.38
CA ASN A 78 -50.32 16.81 30.14
C ASN A 78 -49.64 15.58 29.50
N THR A 79 -48.48 15.78 28.85
CA THR A 79 -47.76 14.75 28.10
C THR A 79 -46.78 14.00 28.99
N THR A 80 -46.72 12.67 28.87
CA THR A 80 -45.66 11.86 29.49
C THR A 80 -44.63 11.46 28.45
N VAL A 81 -43.37 11.88 28.61
CA VAL A 81 -42.27 11.50 27.71
C VAL A 81 -41.36 10.49 28.39
N VAL A 82 -41.25 9.30 27.81
CA VAL A 82 -40.43 8.18 28.28
C VAL A 82 -39.26 8.00 27.31
N THR A 83 -38.05 8.25 27.79
CA THR A 83 -36.83 8.03 26.98
C THR A 83 -36.67 6.54 26.65
N PRO A 84 -36.59 6.15 25.37
CA PRO A 84 -36.54 4.73 25.02
C PRO A 84 -35.13 4.18 25.24
N SER A 85 -35.01 3.11 26.02
CA SER A 85 -33.79 2.30 26.14
C SER A 85 -33.78 1.23 25.04
N CYS A 86 -32.73 1.21 24.21
CA CYS A 86 -32.52 0.08 23.32
C CYS A 86 -31.91 -1.09 24.10
N VAL A 87 -32.49 -2.27 23.96
CA VAL A 87 -31.75 -3.51 24.16
C VAL A 87 -30.79 -3.64 22.98
N LEU A 88 -29.49 -3.48 23.24
CA LEU A 88 -28.46 -3.87 22.29
C LEU A 88 -28.61 -5.38 22.08
N ARG A 89 -28.99 -5.80 20.87
CA ARG A 89 -28.81 -7.22 20.51
C ARG A 89 -27.32 -7.52 20.63
N PRO A 90 -26.90 -8.71 21.11
CA PRO A 90 -25.52 -9.13 21.01
C PRO A 90 -25.09 -8.92 19.56
N SER A 91 -24.07 -8.10 19.34
CA SER A 91 -23.48 -7.99 18.03
C SER A 91 -23.00 -9.38 17.66
N ILE A 92 -23.59 -9.97 16.62
CA ILE A 92 -22.93 -11.09 15.93
C ILE A 92 -21.54 -10.54 15.61
N PRO A 93 -20.43 -11.20 15.98
CA PRO A 93 -19.11 -10.75 15.58
C PRO A 93 -19.14 -10.61 14.06
N ARG A 94 -19.14 -9.36 13.58
CA ARG A 94 -19.02 -9.08 12.16
C ARG A 94 -17.73 -9.76 11.74
N SER A 95 -17.80 -10.61 10.71
CA SER A 95 -16.61 -11.14 10.07
C SER A 95 -15.72 -9.94 9.77
N THR A 96 -14.69 -9.74 10.59
CA THR A 96 -13.72 -8.69 10.36
C THR A 96 -13.09 -9.07 9.03
N ALA A 97 -13.23 -8.21 8.03
CA ALA A 97 -12.41 -8.34 6.83
C ALA A 97 -10.97 -8.57 7.31
N PRO A 98 -10.22 -9.52 6.68
CA PRO A 98 -8.83 -9.75 7.04
C PRO A 98 -8.13 -8.40 7.18
N ALA A 99 -7.42 -8.18 8.28
CA ALA A 99 -6.65 -6.95 8.45
C ALA A 99 -5.80 -6.77 7.18
N ALA A 100 -5.99 -5.65 6.48
CA ALA A 100 -5.22 -5.38 5.28
C ALA A 100 -3.74 -5.37 5.68
N VAL A 101 -2.98 -6.34 5.16
CA VAL A 101 -1.54 -6.40 5.37
C VAL A 101 -0.95 -5.16 4.69
N THR A 102 -0.20 -4.35 5.43
CA THR A 102 0.47 -3.19 4.85
C THR A 102 1.55 -3.69 3.89
N PRO A 103 1.49 -3.32 2.60
CA PRO A 103 2.43 -3.83 1.61
C PRO A 103 3.84 -3.30 1.93
N VAL A 104 4.83 -4.20 1.97
CA VAL A 104 6.21 -3.87 2.35
C VAL A 104 7.12 -3.96 1.12
N PRO A 105 7.76 -2.86 0.71
CA PRO A 105 8.72 -2.92 -0.39
C PRO A 105 9.94 -3.80 -0.07
N PRO A 106 10.37 -4.66 -1.02
CA PRO A 106 11.62 -5.41 -0.90
C PRO A 106 12.83 -4.54 -1.23
N LEU A 107 14.03 -5.05 -0.95
CA LEU A 107 15.30 -4.41 -1.32
C LEU A 107 16.32 -5.48 -1.70
N ILE A 108 16.92 -5.32 -2.88
CA ILE A 108 17.83 -6.28 -3.48
C ILE A 108 19.11 -5.57 -3.93
N ASN A 109 20.24 -6.25 -3.78
CA ASN A 109 21.54 -5.79 -4.26
C ASN A 109 22.16 -6.89 -5.12
N VAL A 110 23.00 -6.54 -6.10
CA VAL A 110 23.82 -7.44 -6.88
C VAL A 110 25.24 -6.91 -7.00
N THR A 111 26.22 -7.79 -6.80
CA THR A 111 27.61 -7.52 -7.23
C THR A 111 27.94 -8.42 -8.41
N LYS A 112 28.80 -7.93 -9.31
CA LYS A 112 29.24 -8.65 -10.51
C LYS A 112 30.76 -8.58 -10.62
N ILE A 113 31.42 -9.73 -10.61
CA ILE A 113 32.88 -9.81 -10.64
C ILE A 113 33.31 -10.74 -11.80
N PRO A 114 34.01 -10.23 -12.83
CA PRO A 114 34.65 -11.06 -13.84
C PRO A 114 35.97 -11.64 -13.35
N THR A 115 36.23 -12.90 -13.68
CA THR A 115 37.52 -13.56 -13.52
C THR A 115 37.96 -14.21 -14.83
N PRO A 116 39.11 -13.82 -15.41
CA PRO A 116 39.98 -12.70 -15.02
C PRO A 116 39.40 -11.33 -15.41
N LEU A 117 39.92 -10.25 -14.80
CA LEU A 117 39.55 -8.85 -15.12
C LEU A 117 40.25 -8.32 -16.39
N THR A 118 41.37 -8.93 -16.76
CA THR A 118 42.17 -8.58 -17.94
C THR A 118 42.56 -9.83 -18.70
N LEU A 119 42.64 -9.74 -20.02
CA LEU A 119 43.04 -10.83 -20.90
C LEU A 119 44.17 -10.40 -21.84
N PRO A 120 45.00 -11.35 -22.33
CA PRO A 120 46.01 -11.06 -23.34
C PRO A 120 45.37 -10.68 -24.68
N MET A 121 46.18 -10.19 -25.61
CA MET A 121 45.73 -10.02 -27.01
C MET A 121 45.22 -11.36 -27.56
N GLY A 122 44.06 -11.33 -28.22
CA GLY A 122 43.36 -12.54 -28.70
C GLY A 122 42.18 -12.96 -27.82
N GLY A 123 42.08 -12.43 -26.60
CA GLY A 123 40.96 -12.71 -25.71
C GLY A 123 41.09 -14.01 -24.92
N GLY A 124 39.97 -14.48 -24.38
CA GLY A 124 39.93 -15.70 -23.57
C GLY A 124 38.59 -15.92 -22.88
N ASN A 125 38.49 -16.99 -22.11
CA ASN A 125 37.30 -17.29 -21.33
C ASN A 125 37.26 -16.41 -20.07
N VAL A 126 36.10 -15.83 -19.79
CA VAL A 126 35.81 -15.07 -18.58
C VAL A 126 34.63 -15.72 -17.88
N THR A 127 34.77 -15.94 -16.58
CA THR A 127 33.68 -16.33 -15.70
C THR A 127 33.19 -15.09 -14.96
N TYR A 128 31.90 -14.82 -15.03
CA TYR A 128 31.22 -13.79 -14.26
C TYR A 128 30.52 -14.46 -13.07
N ASP A 129 30.90 -14.06 -11.87
CA ASP A 129 30.23 -14.43 -10.64
C ASP A 129 29.32 -13.27 -10.20
N TYR A 130 28.10 -13.62 -9.80
CA TYR A 130 27.09 -12.68 -9.30
C TYR A 130 26.68 -13.08 -7.89
N ALA A 131 26.67 -12.11 -6.96
CA ALA A 131 26.13 -12.32 -5.62
C ALA A 131 24.92 -11.41 -5.43
N VAL A 132 23.73 -12.01 -5.38
CA VAL A 132 22.44 -11.34 -5.20
C VAL A 132 22.05 -11.42 -3.74
N THR A 133 21.81 -10.28 -3.09
CA THR A 133 21.53 -10.22 -1.64
C THR A 133 20.20 -9.53 -1.37
N ASN A 134 19.41 -10.03 -0.43
CA ASN A 134 18.25 -9.31 0.09
C ASN A 134 18.65 -8.46 1.30
N ALA A 135 18.76 -7.14 1.07
CA ALA A 135 19.09 -6.17 2.12
C ALA A 135 17.86 -5.58 2.82
N GLY A 136 16.66 -6.04 2.44
CA GLY A 136 15.38 -5.56 2.92
C GLY A 136 14.95 -6.14 4.27
N ILE A 137 13.64 -6.20 4.46
CA ILE A 137 13.00 -6.76 5.67
C ILE A 137 11.89 -7.77 5.34
N ILE A 138 11.70 -8.07 4.05
CA ILE A 138 10.73 -9.04 3.55
C ILE A 138 11.46 -9.94 2.55
N SER A 139 11.16 -11.24 2.58
CA SER A 139 11.70 -12.20 1.59
C SER A 139 11.17 -11.90 0.19
N MET A 140 11.89 -12.39 -0.81
CA MET A 140 11.50 -12.25 -2.21
C MET A 140 11.38 -13.61 -2.90
N PHE A 141 10.44 -13.74 -3.82
CA PHE A 141 10.36 -14.88 -4.75
C PHE A 141 10.51 -14.39 -6.19
N ASN A 142 10.50 -15.31 -7.15
CA ASN A 142 10.67 -15.02 -8.58
C ASN A 142 11.91 -14.14 -8.85
N VAL A 143 13.03 -14.46 -8.19
CA VAL A 143 14.30 -13.76 -8.41
C VAL A 143 14.82 -14.11 -9.79
N THR A 144 14.86 -13.13 -10.69
CA THR A 144 15.36 -13.28 -12.06
C THR A 144 16.64 -12.50 -12.24
N ILE A 145 17.58 -13.09 -12.97
CA ILE A 145 18.88 -12.51 -13.30
C ILE A 145 19.07 -12.56 -14.81
N ILE A 146 19.30 -11.40 -15.41
CA ILE A 146 19.46 -11.25 -16.86
C ILE A 146 20.75 -10.49 -17.10
N ASP A 147 21.64 -11.08 -17.90
CA ASP A 147 22.90 -10.47 -18.28
C ASP A 147 22.90 -10.17 -19.78
N ASN A 148 23.29 -8.94 -20.14
CA ASN A 148 23.15 -8.44 -21.50
C ASN A 148 24.15 -9.05 -22.50
N LYS A 149 25.24 -9.69 -22.04
CA LYS A 149 26.24 -10.29 -22.93
C LYS A 149 26.60 -11.73 -22.57
N CYS A 150 25.98 -12.31 -21.56
CA CYS A 150 26.18 -13.68 -21.09
C CYS A 150 24.82 -14.35 -20.87
N SER A 151 24.30 -15.04 -21.89
CA SER A 151 22.93 -15.53 -21.91
C SER A 151 22.65 -16.74 -20.99
N ASN A 152 23.68 -17.47 -20.56
CA ASN A 152 23.53 -18.71 -19.81
C ASN A 152 23.88 -18.55 -18.33
N VAL A 153 23.20 -17.62 -17.65
CA VAL A 153 23.34 -17.42 -16.20
C VAL A 153 22.67 -18.58 -15.46
N SER A 154 23.44 -19.28 -14.63
CA SER A 154 22.97 -20.41 -13.83
C SER A 154 23.09 -20.13 -12.35
N PHE A 155 22.10 -20.58 -11.57
CA PHE A 155 22.17 -20.60 -10.11
C PHE A 155 23.26 -21.58 -9.65
N VAL A 156 24.02 -21.19 -8.63
CA VAL A 156 25.14 -21.97 -8.07
C VAL A 156 24.84 -22.40 -6.64
N SER A 157 24.43 -21.47 -5.78
CA SER A 157 24.15 -21.73 -4.36
C SER A 157 23.43 -20.54 -3.71
N GLY A 158 22.94 -20.70 -2.49
CA GLY A 158 22.37 -19.61 -1.70
C GLY A 158 21.16 -20.07 -0.91
N ASP A 159 20.14 -20.54 -1.63
CA ASP A 159 18.87 -21.09 -1.15
C ASP A 159 19.07 -22.30 -0.23
N THR A 160 19.35 -22.02 1.05
CA THR A 160 19.80 -23.04 2.00
C THR A 160 18.67 -23.96 2.42
N ASN A 161 17.44 -23.44 2.42
CA ASN A 161 16.24 -24.18 2.81
C ASN A 161 15.46 -24.75 1.60
N ASN A 162 15.92 -24.49 0.36
CA ASN A 162 15.34 -24.95 -0.90
C ASN A 162 13.88 -24.52 -1.10
N ASN A 163 13.49 -23.35 -0.60
CA ASN A 163 12.13 -22.86 -0.74
C ASN A 163 11.94 -21.90 -1.93
N GLN A 164 13.00 -21.63 -2.70
CA GLN A 164 13.01 -20.71 -3.84
C GLN A 164 12.64 -19.27 -3.47
N GLN A 165 12.97 -18.84 -2.25
CA GLN A 165 12.81 -17.48 -1.78
C GLN A 165 14.14 -16.94 -1.28
N LEU A 166 14.49 -15.74 -1.73
CA LEU A 166 15.65 -15.02 -1.23
C LEU A 166 15.29 -14.37 0.11
N GLU A 167 15.69 -14.99 1.21
CA GLU A 167 15.41 -14.47 2.56
C GLU A 167 16.23 -13.25 2.92
N VAL A 168 15.77 -12.52 3.93
CA VAL A 168 16.49 -11.36 4.47
C VAL A 168 17.90 -11.76 4.91
N ASN A 169 18.90 -11.01 4.43
CA ASN A 169 20.34 -11.26 4.60
C ASN A 169 20.89 -12.53 3.92
N GLU A 170 20.08 -13.24 3.13
CA GLU A 170 20.55 -14.35 2.32
C GLU A 170 21.27 -13.84 1.06
N VAL A 171 22.22 -14.64 0.56
CA VAL A 171 22.99 -14.37 -0.65
C VAL A 171 22.84 -15.53 -1.62
N TRP A 172 22.32 -15.26 -2.80
CA TRP A 172 22.25 -16.20 -3.91
C TRP A 172 23.37 -15.94 -4.92
N ASN A 173 24.15 -16.98 -5.17
CA ASN A 173 25.27 -16.97 -6.08
C ASN A 173 24.85 -17.52 -7.44
N TYR A 174 25.17 -16.78 -8.49
CA TYR A 174 24.98 -17.17 -9.87
C TYR A 174 26.30 -17.10 -10.63
N ARG A 175 26.37 -17.82 -11.75
CA ARG A 175 27.56 -17.83 -12.61
C ARG A 175 27.19 -17.86 -14.08
N CYS A 176 28.00 -17.21 -14.90
CA CYS A 176 27.99 -17.37 -16.36
C CYS A 176 29.42 -17.35 -16.90
N SER A 177 29.72 -18.06 -17.97
CA SER A 177 31.04 -18.01 -18.63
C SER A 177 30.90 -17.77 -20.12
N LYS A 178 31.82 -16.97 -20.69
CA LYS A 178 31.86 -16.70 -22.13
C LYS A 178 33.27 -16.37 -22.58
N ILE A 179 33.50 -16.51 -23.88
CA ILE A 179 34.71 -16.00 -24.54
C ILE A 179 34.54 -14.50 -24.80
N VAL A 180 35.54 -13.72 -24.39
CA VAL A 180 35.64 -12.28 -24.63
C VAL A 180 36.84 -12.01 -25.53
N THR A 181 36.62 -11.37 -26.69
CA THR A 181 37.65 -11.11 -27.71
C THR A 181 38.00 -9.64 -27.88
N LYS A 182 37.20 -8.74 -27.30
CA LYS A 182 37.39 -7.28 -27.32
C LYS A 182 37.05 -6.72 -25.95
N THR A 183 37.68 -5.61 -25.57
CA THR A 183 37.36 -4.89 -24.33
C THR A 183 35.88 -4.57 -24.33
N GLU A 184 35.18 -4.98 -23.28
CA GLU A 184 33.74 -4.81 -23.19
C GLU A 184 33.26 -4.60 -21.76
N THR A 185 32.23 -3.77 -21.62
CA THR A 185 31.45 -3.66 -20.39
C THR A 185 30.25 -4.58 -20.47
N ASN A 186 30.06 -5.40 -19.45
CA ASN A 186 28.94 -6.31 -19.29
C ASN A 186 28.07 -5.83 -18.10
N THR A 187 26.75 -5.87 -18.28
CA THR A 187 25.76 -5.39 -17.31
C THR A 187 24.76 -6.50 -16.99
N VAL A 188 24.52 -6.70 -15.69
CA VAL A 188 23.48 -7.58 -15.17
C VAL A 188 22.33 -6.77 -14.58
N THR A 189 21.10 -7.23 -14.81
CA THR A 189 19.90 -6.73 -14.15
C THR A 189 19.29 -7.86 -13.34
N VAL A 190 19.00 -7.58 -12.07
CA VAL A 190 18.31 -8.51 -11.17
C VAL A 190 16.94 -7.92 -10.82
N ARG A 191 15.92 -8.78 -10.73
CA ARG A 191 14.59 -8.44 -10.22
C ARG A 191 14.17 -9.45 -9.17
N GLY A 192 13.51 -9.01 -8.10
CA GLY A 192 12.82 -9.86 -7.12
C GLY A 192 11.45 -9.30 -6.78
N VAL A 193 10.51 -10.18 -6.41
CA VAL A 193 9.13 -9.80 -6.02
C VAL A 193 8.95 -10.08 -4.54
N SER A 194 8.41 -9.13 -3.77
CA SER A 194 8.13 -9.35 -2.34
C SER A 194 7.14 -10.51 -2.16
N THR A 195 7.27 -11.28 -1.06
CA THR A 195 6.37 -12.42 -0.78
C THR A 195 4.90 -12.07 -0.58
N ASP A 196 4.58 -10.80 -0.33
CA ASP A 196 3.20 -10.29 -0.32
C ASP A 196 2.66 -9.95 -1.73
N ASN A 197 3.50 -10.10 -2.76
CA ASN A 197 3.22 -9.86 -4.18
C ASN A 197 2.77 -8.42 -4.49
N THR A 198 3.30 -7.45 -3.72
CA THR A 198 2.91 -6.03 -3.82
C THR A 198 3.93 -5.16 -4.52
N PHE A 199 5.22 -5.50 -4.42
CA PHE A 199 6.30 -4.68 -4.93
C PHE A 199 7.40 -5.52 -5.58
N ASP A 200 8.03 -4.89 -6.56
CA ASP A 200 9.27 -5.38 -7.16
C ASP A 200 10.46 -4.59 -6.62
N ALA A 201 11.59 -5.27 -6.49
CA ALA A 201 12.90 -4.65 -6.33
C ALA A 201 13.77 -5.02 -7.53
N TYR A 202 14.66 -4.09 -7.90
CA TYR A 202 15.62 -4.30 -8.97
C TYR A 202 17.00 -3.84 -8.53
N ASP A 203 18.03 -4.40 -9.13
CA ASP A 203 19.39 -3.88 -9.00
C ASP A 203 20.21 -4.12 -10.27
N VAL A 204 21.23 -3.28 -10.49
CA VAL A 204 22.02 -3.30 -11.72
C VAL A 204 23.49 -3.12 -11.41
N ALA A 205 24.30 -4.11 -11.79
CA ALA A 205 25.76 -4.03 -11.67
C ALA A 205 26.43 -4.16 -13.05
N SER A 206 27.52 -3.41 -13.24
CA SER A 206 28.31 -3.45 -14.48
C SER A 206 29.78 -3.71 -14.20
N ALA A 207 30.42 -4.49 -15.05
CA ALA A 207 31.84 -4.79 -14.97
C ALA A 207 32.48 -4.77 -16.37
N THR A 208 33.67 -4.18 -16.48
CA THR A 208 34.43 -4.16 -17.72
C THR A 208 35.51 -5.24 -17.68
N VAL A 209 35.78 -5.89 -18.81
CA VAL A 209 36.96 -6.74 -19.02
C VAL A 209 37.83 -6.09 -20.09
N VAL A 210 39.13 -5.97 -19.84
CA VAL A 210 40.08 -5.30 -20.75
C VAL A 210 40.95 -6.33 -21.48
N ILE A 211 41.15 -6.13 -22.79
CA ILE A 211 42.02 -6.94 -23.63
C ILE A 211 43.34 -6.21 -23.90
N GLY A 212 44.46 -6.94 -23.80
CA GLY A 212 45.77 -6.49 -24.29
C GLY A 212 46.52 -5.51 -23.38
N LEU A 213 45.95 -5.16 -22.22
CA LEU A 213 46.60 -4.32 -21.21
C LEU A 213 46.49 -4.98 -19.83
N PRO A 214 47.59 -5.08 -19.05
CA PRO A 214 47.60 -5.68 -17.72
C PRO A 214 47.12 -4.68 -16.64
N LEU A 215 46.14 -3.83 -16.96
CA LEU A 215 45.59 -2.84 -16.05
C LEU A 215 44.18 -3.26 -15.64
N PRO A 216 43.95 -3.65 -14.37
CA PRO A 216 42.64 -4.06 -13.90
C PRO A 216 41.62 -2.91 -14.04
N PRO A 217 40.47 -3.14 -14.69
CA PRO A 217 39.37 -2.19 -14.68
C PRO A 217 38.81 -1.95 -13.27
N PRO A 218 38.28 -0.75 -12.99
CA PRO A 218 37.61 -0.45 -11.72
C PRO A 218 36.30 -1.24 -11.60
N LEU A 219 35.96 -1.63 -10.38
CA LEU A 219 34.62 -2.07 -10.00
C LEU A 219 34.15 -1.24 -8.81
N ILE A 220 32.88 -0.89 -8.77
CA ILE A 220 32.26 -0.16 -7.66
C ILE A 220 30.93 -0.83 -7.34
N HIS A 221 30.55 -0.82 -6.07
CA HIS A 221 29.23 -1.24 -5.63
C HIS A 221 28.65 -0.21 -4.67
N ILE A 222 27.37 0.11 -4.81
CA ILE A 222 26.60 0.92 -3.87
C ILE A 222 25.43 0.10 -3.33
N ALA A 223 25.29 0.07 -2.01
CA ALA A 223 24.08 -0.41 -1.33
C ALA A 223 23.34 0.79 -0.74
N LYS A 224 22.01 0.83 -0.92
CA LYS A 224 21.14 1.89 -0.42
C LYS A 224 20.04 1.30 0.46
N LYS A 225 19.85 1.82 1.67
CA LYS A 225 18.79 1.35 2.58
C LYS A 225 18.05 2.52 3.24
N PRO A 226 16.71 2.60 3.13
CA PRO A 226 15.94 3.54 3.93
C PRO A 226 15.86 3.04 5.38
N ASN A 227 15.80 3.97 6.33
CA ASN A 227 15.53 3.63 7.73
C ASN A 227 14.11 3.09 7.96
N ILE A 228 13.17 3.41 7.06
CA ILE A 228 11.78 2.98 7.10
C ILE A 228 11.26 2.64 5.69
N PHE A 229 10.61 1.48 5.56
CA PHE A 229 10.09 0.99 4.27
C PHE A 229 8.62 1.38 4.03
N VAL A 230 7.86 1.67 5.08
CA VAL A 230 6.43 1.99 5.02
C VAL A 230 6.13 3.19 5.90
N LEU A 231 5.57 4.24 5.31
CA LEU A 231 5.11 5.45 5.97
C LEU A 231 3.58 5.45 6.11
N PRO A 232 3.03 6.10 7.16
CA PRO A 232 1.60 6.31 7.29
C PRO A 232 1.07 7.25 6.20
N ALA A 233 -0.26 7.31 6.06
CA ALA A 233 -0.92 8.27 5.20
C ALA A 233 -0.48 9.71 5.51
N GLY A 234 -0.15 10.47 4.46
CA GLY A 234 0.45 11.81 4.57
C GLY A 234 1.98 11.81 4.49
N GLY A 235 2.62 10.65 4.61
CA GLY A 235 4.06 10.50 4.44
C GLY A 235 4.88 10.92 5.65
N GLY A 236 6.17 11.20 5.44
CA GLY A 236 7.12 11.54 6.50
C GLY A 236 8.56 11.71 6.00
N GLU A 237 9.46 11.97 6.94
CA GLU A 237 10.90 12.05 6.67
C GLU A 237 11.51 10.65 6.58
N VAL A 238 12.32 10.43 5.56
CA VAL A 238 13.08 9.20 5.34
C VAL A 238 14.55 9.54 5.32
N THR A 239 15.34 8.78 6.07
CA THR A 239 16.81 8.85 6.01
C THR A 239 17.32 7.65 5.23
N TYR A 240 18.02 7.91 4.14
CA TYR A 240 18.71 6.87 3.35
C TYR A 240 20.15 6.76 3.82
N SER A 241 20.59 5.52 4.02
CA SER A 241 21.99 5.17 4.25
C SER A 241 22.58 4.54 2.99
N TYR A 242 23.81 4.91 2.65
CA TYR A 242 24.53 4.44 1.47
C TYR A 242 25.86 3.85 1.87
N SER A 243 26.18 2.67 1.36
CA SER A 243 27.46 2.00 1.57
C SER A 243 28.11 1.77 0.22
N VAL A 244 29.21 2.47 -0.05
CA VAL A 244 29.98 2.32 -1.29
C VAL A 244 31.24 1.50 -1.02
N THR A 245 31.45 0.46 -1.83
CA THR A 245 32.58 -0.47 -1.72
C THR A 245 33.25 -0.69 -3.08
N ASN A 246 34.48 -1.19 -3.05
CA ASN A 246 35.24 -1.59 -4.22
C ASN A 246 35.37 -3.13 -4.25
N PRO A 247 34.51 -3.86 -4.98
CA PRO A 247 34.63 -5.31 -5.10
C PRO A 247 35.80 -5.75 -6.01
N GLY A 248 36.51 -4.81 -6.63
CA GLY A 248 37.65 -5.07 -7.50
C GLY A 248 39.00 -5.00 -6.77
N THR A 249 40.07 -4.88 -7.55
CA THR A 249 41.45 -4.80 -7.04
C THR A 249 42.13 -3.46 -7.33
N ALA A 250 41.58 -2.65 -8.25
CA ALA A 250 42.08 -1.32 -8.57
C ALA A 250 41.45 -0.28 -7.61
N PRO A 251 42.25 0.45 -6.81
CA PRO A 251 41.73 1.52 -5.95
C PRO A 251 41.03 2.61 -6.77
N LEU A 252 39.87 3.08 -6.31
CA LEU A 252 39.07 4.08 -7.04
C LEU A 252 39.37 5.49 -6.57
N ASN A 253 39.68 6.39 -7.50
CA ASN A 253 39.71 7.83 -7.24
C ASN A 253 38.42 8.50 -7.70
N ASN A 254 38.23 9.75 -7.29
CA ASN A 254 37.10 10.61 -7.72
C ASN A 254 35.74 9.93 -7.50
N VAL A 255 35.61 9.19 -6.40
CA VAL A 255 34.33 8.56 -6.04
C VAL A 255 33.31 9.64 -5.72
N SER A 256 32.10 9.49 -6.25
CA SER A 256 31.00 10.41 -6.02
C SER A 256 29.66 9.72 -6.02
N ILE A 257 28.70 10.29 -5.30
CA ILE A 257 27.34 9.75 -5.18
C ILE A 257 26.34 10.84 -5.48
N VAL A 258 25.37 10.51 -6.31
CA VAL A 258 24.20 11.34 -6.59
C VAL A 258 22.93 10.52 -6.36
N ASP A 259 21.84 11.20 -6.00
CA ASP A 259 20.56 10.58 -5.71
C ASP A 259 19.43 11.46 -6.25
N ASP A 260 18.42 10.84 -6.86
CA ASP A 260 17.39 11.56 -7.62
C ASP A 260 16.26 12.13 -6.75
N LYS A 261 16.14 11.69 -5.49
CA LYS A 261 15.13 12.16 -4.53
C LYS A 261 15.72 12.78 -3.26
N CYS A 262 17.04 12.79 -3.14
CA CYS A 262 17.74 13.18 -1.93
C CYS A 262 18.97 14.01 -2.29
N THR A 263 19.09 15.20 -1.69
CA THR A 263 20.20 16.12 -1.93
C THR A 263 21.19 16.10 -0.75
N GLY A 264 22.34 16.76 -0.90
CA GLY A 264 23.37 16.84 0.14
C GLY A 264 24.39 15.70 0.14
N LEU A 265 24.32 14.80 -0.85
CA LEU A 265 25.37 13.81 -1.10
C LEU A 265 26.58 14.44 -1.83
N PRO A 266 27.80 13.96 -1.56
CA PRO A 266 29.01 14.55 -2.12
C PRO A 266 29.20 14.21 -3.60
N GLY A 267 29.39 15.25 -4.43
CA GLY A 267 29.74 15.11 -5.85
C GLY A 267 31.19 14.70 -6.10
N ARG A 268 32.06 14.75 -5.08
CA ARG A 268 33.40 14.12 -5.04
C ARG A 268 33.78 13.94 -3.58
N VAL A 269 34.32 12.77 -3.23
CA VAL A 269 34.69 12.44 -1.86
C VAL A 269 36.20 12.57 -1.66
N VAL A 270 36.60 13.19 -0.54
CA VAL A 270 37.99 13.40 -0.11
C VAL A 270 38.04 13.24 1.40
N GLY A 271 38.99 12.47 1.92
CA GLY A 271 39.25 12.31 3.36
C GLY A 271 38.08 11.66 4.10
N HIS A 272 37.44 10.67 3.47
CA HIS A 272 36.27 10.00 4.03
C HIS A 272 36.61 9.29 5.35
N GLN A 273 35.66 9.19 6.30
CA GLN A 273 35.95 8.47 7.55
C GLN A 273 36.25 6.97 7.35
N GLY A 274 35.73 6.41 6.26
CA GLY A 274 36.01 5.04 5.81
C GLY A 274 37.29 4.87 4.99
N ASP A 275 38.00 5.98 4.68
CA ASP A 275 39.34 5.98 4.07
C ASP A 275 40.36 5.73 5.19
N LEU A 276 40.72 4.46 5.37
CA LEU A 276 41.51 3.94 6.48
C LEU A 276 42.96 4.43 6.41
N ASN A 277 43.48 4.58 5.20
CA ASN A 277 44.86 4.97 4.96
C ASN A 277 45.01 6.47 4.61
N LYS A 278 43.90 7.20 4.46
CA LYS A 278 43.79 8.65 4.23
C LYS A 278 44.40 9.11 2.90
N ASN A 279 44.34 8.28 1.86
CA ASN A 279 44.92 8.60 0.55
C ASN A 279 43.88 9.12 -0.48
N ASN A 280 42.60 9.21 -0.10
CA ASN A 280 41.46 9.60 -0.93
C ASN A 280 41.13 8.64 -2.08
N LEU A 281 41.49 7.36 -1.94
CA LEU A 281 41.12 6.28 -2.83
C LEU A 281 40.21 5.31 -2.08
N LEU A 282 39.25 4.71 -2.76
CA LEU A 282 38.45 3.62 -2.19
C LEU A 282 39.12 2.28 -2.54
N GLU A 283 39.84 1.69 -1.58
CA GLU A 283 40.41 0.35 -1.71
C GLU A 283 39.38 -0.76 -1.49
N SER A 284 39.78 -1.98 -1.83
CA SER A 284 38.92 -3.17 -1.75
C SER A 284 38.55 -3.59 -0.33
N ASN A 285 39.29 -3.12 0.68
CA ASN A 285 39.03 -3.35 2.10
C ASN A 285 38.30 -2.17 2.76
N GLU A 286 37.88 -1.17 1.99
CA GLU A 286 37.23 0.02 2.52
C GLU A 286 35.72 0.04 2.24
N THR A 287 35.01 0.74 3.11
CA THR A 287 33.59 1.01 2.95
C THR A 287 33.31 2.45 3.30
N TRP A 288 32.77 3.19 2.34
CA TRP A 288 32.42 4.60 2.53
C TRP A 288 30.91 4.73 2.75
N GLN A 289 30.56 5.16 3.96
CA GLN A 289 29.18 5.32 4.42
C GLN A 289 28.70 6.77 4.30
N PHE A 290 27.50 6.96 3.77
CA PHE A 290 26.87 8.28 3.62
C PHE A 290 25.41 8.23 4.06
N THR A 291 24.86 9.39 4.38
CA THR A 291 23.44 9.54 4.68
C THR A 291 22.87 10.78 4.04
N CYS A 292 21.61 10.73 3.67
CA CYS A 292 20.84 11.92 3.33
C CYS A 292 19.39 11.73 3.80
N GLN A 293 18.66 12.84 3.95
CA GLN A 293 17.28 12.86 4.39
C GLN A 293 16.39 13.57 3.38
N THR A 294 15.19 13.04 3.15
CA THR A 294 14.19 13.65 2.27
C THR A 294 12.78 13.30 2.72
N LYS A 295 11.83 14.18 2.39
CA LYS A 295 10.42 14.01 2.72
C LYS A 295 9.69 13.24 1.62
N ILE A 296 9.08 12.11 1.99
CA ILE A 296 8.29 11.26 1.09
C ILE A 296 6.82 11.41 1.42
N THR A 297 5.99 11.80 0.45
CA THR A 297 4.53 12.01 0.62
C THR A 297 3.67 11.02 -0.16
N LYS A 298 4.27 10.29 -1.10
CA LYS A 298 3.65 9.24 -1.90
C LYS A 298 4.64 8.08 -2.04
N THR A 299 4.15 6.87 -2.30
CA THR A 299 5.02 5.73 -2.60
C THR A 299 6.04 6.12 -3.67
N THR A 300 7.32 6.02 -3.34
CA THR A 300 8.42 6.57 -4.14
C THR A 300 9.55 5.56 -4.22
N THR A 301 9.99 5.28 -5.44
CA THR A 301 11.28 4.63 -5.70
C THR A 301 12.35 5.70 -5.81
N ASN A 302 13.39 5.59 -4.99
CA ASN A 302 14.55 6.47 -4.98
C ASN A 302 15.75 5.69 -5.54
N ILE A 303 16.48 6.30 -6.48
CA ILE A 303 17.65 5.75 -7.16
C ILE A 303 18.89 6.60 -6.84
N ALA A 304 19.93 5.92 -6.38
CA ALA A 304 21.26 6.50 -6.24
C ALA A 304 22.24 5.90 -7.24
N THR A 305 23.18 6.72 -7.68
CA THR A 305 24.26 6.36 -8.58
C THR A 305 25.58 6.64 -7.91
N ALA A 306 26.44 5.62 -7.81
CA ALA A 306 27.84 5.78 -7.45
C ALA A 306 28.71 5.67 -8.70
N GLN A 307 29.75 6.50 -8.77
CA GLN A 307 30.79 6.40 -9.79
C GLN A 307 32.17 6.49 -9.15
N GLY A 308 33.16 5.89 -9.80
CA GLY A 308 34.57 5.97 -9.42
C GLY A 308 35.47 5.67 -10.61
N HIS A 309 36.72 6.11 -10.54
CA HIS A 309 37.66 6.01 -11.66
C HIS A 309 38.92 5.25 -11.26
N ALA A 310 39.44 4.41 -12.16
CA ALA A 310 40.78 3.83 -12.04
C ALA A 310 41.31 3.46 -13.42
N ASN A 311 42.63 3.56 -13.62
CA ASN A 311 43.31 3.11 -14.84
C ASN A 311 42.70 3.65 -16.15
N GLY A 312 42.20 4.89 -16.14
CA GLY A 312 41.58 5.54 -17.31
C GLY A 312 40.15 5.07 -17.63
N LEU A 313 39.55 4.25 -16.76
CA LEU A 313 38.18 3.75 -16.89
C LEU A 313 37.30 4.28 -15.75
N THR A 314 35.99 4.22 -15.96
CA THR A 314 34.96 4.61 -15.00
C THR A 314 34.11 3.41 -14.67
N ALA A 315 33.91 3.15 -13.37
CA ALA A 315 32.91 2.22 -12.88
C ALA A 315 31.68 3.02 -12.43
N ILE A 316 30.48 2.48 -12.69
CA ILE A 316 29.20 3.06 -12.31
C ILE A 316 28.34 1.93 -11.75
N ASP A 317 27.68 2.19 -10.63
CA ASP A 317 26.73 1.28 -10.01
C ASP A 317 25.48 2.05 -9.57
N PHE A 318 24.33 1.37 -9.57
CA PHE A 318 23.04 1.95 -9.22
C PHE A 318 22.44 1.15 -8.08
N ALA A 319 21.83 1.84 -7.12
CA ALA A 319 21.01 1.20 -6.09
C ALA A 319 19.66 1.90 -5.97
N GLN A 320 18.60 1.12 -5.87
CA GLN A 320 17.24 1.64 -5.72
C GLN A 320 16.58 1.11 -4.46
N ALA A 321 15.77 1.96 -3.84
CA ALA A 321 14.94 1.57 -2.71
C ALA A 321 13.57 2.25 -2.81
N THR A 322 12.52 1.45 -2.62
CA THR A 322 11.14 1.93 -2.61
C THR A 322 10.67 2.13 -1.16
N VAL A 323 10.04 3.28 -0.89
CA VAL A 323 9.32 3.54 0.35
C VAL A 323 7.84 3.67 0.02
N ALA A 324 7.01 2.83 0.62
CA ALA A 324 5.57 2.87 0.46
C ALA A 324 4.93 3.90 1.39
N VAL A 325 3.90 4.60 0.91
CA VAL A 325 3.06 5.47 1.75
C VAL A 325 1.65 4.88 1.75
N THR A 326 1.13 4.55 2.93
CA THR A 326 -0.20 3.96 3.04
C THR A 326 -1.29 4.94 2.60
N SER A 327 -2.36 4.43 2.01
CA SER A 327 -3.56 5.22 1.75
C SER A 327 -4.41 5.32 3.02
N PRO A 328 -5.15 6.43 3.22
CA PRO A 328 -6.14 6.49 4.28
C PRO A 328 -7.15 5.35 4.14
N GLY A 329 -7.42 4.63 5.23
CA GLY A 329 -8.54 3.70 5.27
C GLY A 329 -9.84 4.47 5.02
N LEU A 330 -10.75 3.91 4.23
CA LEU A 330 -12.11 4.45 4.17
C LEU A 330 -12.71 4.40 5.58
N PRO A 331 -13.45 5.43 6.01
CA PRO A 331 -14.17 5.35 7.27
C PRO A 331 -15.09 4.12 7.25
N ASN A 332 -15.15 3.39 8.37
CA ASN A 332 -16.03 2.23 8.57
C ASN A 332 -17.52 2.62 8.65
N THR A 333 -17.97 3.57 7.81
CA THR A 333 -19.33 4.11 7.76
C THR A 333 -20.16 3.51 6.62
N GLY A 334 -19.61 2.56 5.86
CA GLY A 334 -20.35 1.82 4.84
C GLY A 334 -21.11 0.62 5.43
N TYR A 335 -22.43 0.57 5.20
CA TYR A 335 -23.16 -0.69 5.24
C TYR A 335 -22.49 -1.61 4.21
N GLY A 336 -21.97 -2.76 4.68
CA GLY A 336 -21.51 -3.79 3.75
C GLY A 336 -22.70 -4.28 2.94
N PRO A 337 -22.50 -4.82 1.71
CA PRO A 337 -23.58 -5.50 1.02
C PRO A 337 -24.12 -6.58 1.96
N GLU A 338 -25.40 -6.46 2.34
CA GLU A 338 -26.03 -7.46 3.19
C GLU A 338 -25.86 -8.81 2.50
N SER A 339 -25.28 -9.76 3.23
CA SER A 339 -25.11 -11.13 2.77
C SER A 339 -26.42 -11.63 2.19
N ASN A 340 -26.39 -12.07 0.93
CA ASN A 340 -27.52 -12.63 0.19
C ASN A 340 -28.36 -13.58 1.06
N THR A 341 -29.42 -13.04 1.67
CA THR A 341 -30.52 -13.86 2.16
C THR A 341 -31.46 -14.08 0.99
N LEU A 342 -31.84 -15.33 0.76
CA LEU A 342 -32.75 -15.78 -0.31
C LEU A 342 -34.08 -14.97 -0.39
N LEU A 343 -34.44 -14.22 0.66
CA LEU A 343 -35.60 -13.33 0.67
C LEU A 343 -35.47 -12.12 -0.26
N ASN A 344 -34.27 -11.58 -0.51
CA ASN A 344 -34.10 -10.37 -1.33
C ASN A 344 -34.30 -10.60 -2.84
N ILE A 345 -34.27 -11.86 -3.29
CA ILE A 345 -34.54 -12.24 -4.69
C ILE A 345 -36.02 -12.64 -4.88
N LEU A 346 -36.66 -13.23 -3.87
CA LEU A 346 -38.04 -13.73 -3.98
C LEU A 346 -39.09 -12.61 -4.03
N VAL A 347 -38.89 -11.50 -3.32
CA VAL A 347 -39.88 -10.41 -3.26
C VAL A 347 -40.00 -9.64 -4.59
N PRO A 348 -38.91 -9.18 -5.25
CA PRO A 348 -39.04 -8.46 -6.51
C PRO A 348 -39.46 -9.37 -7.69
N THR A 349 -39.07 -10.64 -7.70
CA THR A 349 -39.47 -11.59 -8.77
C THR A 349 -40.95 -11.99 -8.68
N GLY A 350 -41.50 -12.15 -7.46
CA GLY A 350 -42.93 -12.38 -7.25
C GLY A 350 -43.81 -11.21 -7.68
N ILE A 351 -43.39 -9.96 -7.39
CA ILE A 351 -44.13 -8.75 -7.77
C ILE A 351 -44.11 -8.56 -9.30
N LEU A 352 -42.98 -8.81 -9.96
CA LEU A 352 -42.87 -8.70 -11.42
C LEU A 352 -43.72 -9.76 -12.15
N ALA A 353 -43.79 -10.98 -11.63
CA ALA A 353 -44.65 -12.04 -12.18
C ALA A 353 -46.15 -11.73 -12.04
N LEU A 354 -46.57 -11.17 -10.90
CA LEU A 354 -47.95 -10.72 -10.67
C LEU A 354 -48.33 -9.55 -11.60
N LEU A 355 -47.44 -8.58 -11.80
CA LEU A 355 -47.68 -7.45 -12.69
C LEU A 355 -47.75 -7.88 -14.17
N LEU A 356 -46.93 -8.84 -14.60
CA LEU A 356 -47.04 -9.43 -15.95
C LEU A 356 -48.34 -10.21 -16.13
N ALA A 357 -48.77 -10.98 -15.13
CA ALA A 357 -50.04 -11.72 -15.19
C ALA A 357 -51.25 -10.77 -15.31
N PHE A 358 -51.26 -9.66 -14.56
CA PHE A 358 -52.30 -8.62 -14.69
C PHE A 358 -52.27 -7.92 -16.06
N TYR A 359 -51.08 -7.66 -16.61
CA TYR A 359 -50.94 -7.05 -17.94
C TYR A 359 -51.48 -7.97 -19.06
N VAL A 360 -51.15 -9.27 -19.00
CA VAL A 360 -51.62 -10.25 -19.99
C VAL A 360 -53.12 -10.52 -19.85
N ALA A 361 -53.65 -10.56 -18.63
CA ALA A 361 -55.09 -10.69 -18.39
C ALA A 361 -55.87 -9.49 -18.95
N ARG A 362 -55.38 -8.26 -18.75
CA ARG A 362 -56.01 -7.05 -19.32
C ARG A 362 -56.00 -7.03 -20.86
N ARG A 363 -54.95 -7.52 -21.52
CA ARG A 363 -54.90 -7.59 -22.99
C ARG A 363 -55.87 -8.60 -23.60
N LYS A 364 -56.22 -9.67 -22.88
CA LYS A 364 -57.16 -10.69 -23.37
C LYS A 364 -58.64 -10.30 -23.24
N SER A 365 -58.97 -9.23 -22.52
CA SER A 365 -60.34 -8.74 -22.36
C SER A 365 -60.74 -7.64 -23.36
N THR A 366 -59.87 -7.31 -24.33
CA THR A 366 -60.09 -6.27 -25.35
C THR A 366 -60.05 -6.80 -26.79
N VAL A 367 -60.49 -8.05 -27.02
CA VAL A 367 -60.79 -8.59 -28.36
C VAL A 367 -62.17 -9.22 -28.35
#